data_AF-A0A7W5BGP7-F1
#
_entry.id   AF-A0A7W5BGP7-F1
#
_cell.length_a   1.000
_cell.length_b   1.000
_cell.length_c   1.000
_cell.angle_alpha   90.00
_cell.angle_beta   90.00
_cell.angle_gamma   90.00
#
_symmetry.space_group_name_H-M   'P 1'
#
loop_
_entity.id
_entity.type
_entity.pdbx_description
1 polymer ?
#
loop_
_entity_poly.entity_id
_entity_poly.type
_entity_poly.pdbx_seq_one_letter_code
_entity_poly.pdbx_strand_id
1 'polypeptide(L)'
;MSKDEGQAPKKSFLERMTGTTAQITALLIAVTALLTQIPNLTKTGRDAVCAVLSCSEEYAQQSSNNAPGETQPSGDPSSKLQALEAAGIGRGAIQADWLNNEYSPYPFIGDALLKLVDGKRLVRPVPIDTVVGTYEYQTASPRSAAEVDLEHLKASVVATYNETYGETQSDFQALLRAR
;
A
#
# COMPACT_ATOMS: atom_id res chain seq x y z
N MET A 1 34.94 -9.67 -62.04
CA MET A 1 33.55 -9.82 -62.55
C MET A 1 32.85 -10.91 -61.76
N SER A 2 31.52 -10.78 -61.62
CA SER A 2 30.58 -11.45 -60.68
C SER A 2 30.41 -10.64 -59.38
N LYS A 3 29.38 -9.77 -59.21
CA LYS A 3 27.89 -9.94 -59.17
C LYS A 3 27.48 -11.00 -58.14
N ASP A 4 26.53 -10.81 -57.23
CA ASP A 4 25.45 -9.81 -57.09
C ASP A 4 24.92 -9.87 -55.63
N GLU A 5 24.09 -8.89 -55.26
CA GLU A 5 23.05 -8.94 -54.20
C GLU A 5 23.48 -9.13 -52.71
N GLY A 6 22.96 -8.43 -51.70
CA GLY A 6 21.82 -7.54 -51.59
C GLY A 6 21.36 -7.63 -50.13
N GLN A 7 21.45 -6.54 -49.35
CA GLN A 7 20.74 -6.51 -48.07
C GLN A 7 20.32 -5.09 -47.70
N ALA A 8 19.02 -4.87 -47.80
CA ALA A 8 18.33 -3.65 -47.40
C ALA A 8 18.48 -3.36 -45.90
N PRO A 9 18.58 -2.09 -45.48
CA PRO A 9 18.53 -1.72 -44.07
C PRO A 9 17.11 -1.94 -43.53
N LYS A 10 17.03 -2.72 -42.45
CA LYS A 10 15.81 -3.06 -41.73
C LYS A 10 15.12 -1.79 -41.24
N LYS A 11 13.91 -1.53 -41.73
CA LYS A 11 13.07 -0.43 -41.30
C LYS A 11 12.77 -0.54 -39.80
N SER A 12 12.86 0.62 -39.15
CA SER A 12 12.72 0.80 -37.72
C SER A 12 11.35 0.33 -37.22
N PHE A 13 11.39 -0.45 -36.14
CA PHE A 13 10.21 -0.87 -35.36
C PHE A 13 9.41 0.33 -34.79
N LEU A 14 9.99 1.53 -34.82
CA LEU A 14 9.34 2.79 -34.40
C LEU A 14 8.21 3.28 -35.33
N GLU A 15 8.06 2.77 -36.55
CA GLU A 15 6.97 3.20 -37.45
C GLU A 15 5.63 2.45 -37.22
N ARG A 16 5.55 1.53 -36.25
CA ARG A 16 4.33 0.73 -35.98
C ARG A 16 3.52 1.13 -34.75
N MET A 17 3.85 2.24 -34.06
CA MET A 17 3.14 2.68 -32.84
C MET A 17 2.57 4.10 -32.92
N THR A 18 2.01 4.52 -34.05
CA THR A 18 1.34 5.84 -34.18
C THR A 18 -0.13 5.71 -34.58
N GLY A 19 -0.83 4.67 -34.11
CA GLY A 19 -2.21 4.40 -34.50
C GLY A 19 -3.29 4.58 -33.41
N THR A 20 -2.96 4.48 -32.12
CA THR A 20 -3.97 4.33 -31.06
C THR A 20 -3.92 5.40 -29.95
N THR A 21 -2.86 6.19 -29.87
CA THR A 21 -2.67 7.19 -28.79
C THR A 21 -3.58 8.42 -28.94
N ALA A 22 -4.05 8.73 -30.16
CA ALA A 22 -4.86 9.92 -30.40
C ALA A 22 -6.35 9.78 -29.98
N GLN A 23 -6.89 8.55 -29.93
CA GLN A 23 -8.31 8.35 -29.59
C GLN A 23 -8.57 8.38 -28.07
N ILE A 24 -7.58 8.01 -27.25
CA ILE A 24 -7.74 7.94 -25.79
C ILE A 24 -7.83 9.34 -25.18
N THR A 25 -7.08 10.32 -25.71
CA THR A 25 -7.08 11.69 -25.19
C THR A 25 -8.40 12.43 -25.43
N ALA A 26 -9.08 12.18 -26.55
CA ALA A 26 -10.36 12.82 -26.86
C ALA A 26 -11.50 12.34 -25.94
N LEU A 27 -11.49 11.07 -25.54
CA LEU A 27 -12.50 10.50 -24.63
C LEU A 27 -12.42 11.12 -23.22
N LEU A 28 -11.20 11.36 -22.71
CA LEU A 28 -10.99 11.95 -21.38
C LEU A 28 -11.46 13.41 -21.29
N ILE A 29 -11.34 14.18 -22.39
CA ILE A 29 -11.82 15.56 -22.44
C ILE A 29 -13.36 15.61 -22.48
N ALA A 30 -14.01 14.66 -23.16
CA ALA A 30 -15.48 14.59 -23.17
C ALA A 30 -16.07 14.20 -21.81
N VAL A 31 -15.45 13.27 -21.07
CA VAL A 31 -15.91 12.86 -19.74
C VAL A 31 -15.76 13.99 -18.71
N THR A 32 -14.68 14.76 -18.78
CA THR A 32 -14.48 15.91 -17.88
C THR A 32 -15.44 17.08 -18.16
N ALA A 33 -15.83 17.31 -19.43
CA ALA A 33 -16.85 18.30 -19.77
C ALA A 33 -18.28 17.90 -19.33
N LEU A 34 -18.59 16.60 -19.28
CA LEU A 34 -19.90 16.12 -18.82
C LEU A 34 -20.06 16.21 -17.29
N LEU A 35 -18.96 16.08 -16.54
CA LEU A 35 -18.96 16.19 -15.08
C LEU A 35 -19.08 17.63 -14.55
N THR A 36 -18.82 18.65 -15.37
CA THR A 36 -18.95 20.07 -14.98
C THR A 36 -20.32 20.67 -15.26
N GLN A 37 -21.21 19.95 -15.95
CA GLN A 37 -22.58 20.38 -16.26
C GLN A 37 -23.64 19.92 -15.24
N ILE A 38 -23.25 19.30 -14.13
CA ILE A 38 -24.18 18.96 -13.05
C ILE A 38 -24.25 20.16 -12.10
N PRO A 39 -25.35 20.93 -12.08
CA PRO A 39 -25.51 21.98 -11.08
C PRO A 39 -25.55 21.35 -9.69
N ASN A 40 -24.81 21.98 -8.76
CA ASN A 40 -24.73 21.67 -7.34
C ASN A 40 -26.05 21.09 -6.78
N LEU A 41 -26.04 19.80 -6.44
CA LEU A 41 -27.11 19.19 -5.66
C LEU A 41 -27.12 19.86 -4.28
N THR A 42 -28.04 20.80 -4.14
CA THR A 42 -28.40 21.39 -2.87
C THR A 42 -28.88 20.29 -1.91
N LYS A 43 -28.64 20.54 -0.63
CA LYS A 43 -28.72 19.67 0.56
C LYS A 43 -29.95 18.75 0.65
N THR A 44 -31.01 19.00 -0.11
CA THR A 44 -32.27 18.23 -0.16
C THR A 44 -32.20 16.98 -1.03
N GLY A 45 -31.24 16.85 -1.96
CA GLY A 45 -31.11 15.66 -2.82
C GLY A 45 -30.52 14.43 -2.09
N ARG A 46 -29.75 14.65 -1.03
CA ARG A 46 -29.09 13.58 -0.27
C ARG A 46 -30.07 12.81 0.63
N ASP A 47 -31.10 13.50 1.13
CA ASP A 47 -32.09 12.92 2.05
C ASP A 47 -33.09 12.00 1.34
N ALA A 48 -33.39 12.26 0.06
CA ALA A 48 -34.27 11.39 -0.74
C ALA A 48 -33.60 10.06 -1.14
N VAL A 49 -32.26 10.01 -1.19
CA VAL A 49 -31.49 8.78 -1.47
C VAL A 49 -31.43 7.89 -0.22
N CYS A 50 -31.36 8.47 0.98
CA CYS A 50 -31.42 7.72 2.24
C CYS A 50 -32.79 7.03 2.49
N ALA A 51 -33.88 7.59 1.96
CA ALA A 51 -35.21 7.00 2.06
C ALA A 51 -35.42 5.75 1.19
N VAL A 52 -34.60 5.56 0.15
CA VAL A 52 -34.64 4.38 -0.74
C VAL A 52 -33.61 3.31 -0.34
N LEU A 53 -32.55 3.69 0.40
CA LEU A 53 -31.45 2.81 0.78
C LEU A 53 -31.43 2.41 2.26
N SER A 54 -32.52 2.61 3.01
CA SER A 54 -32.66 2.17 4.42
C SER A 54 -31.42 2.50 5.27
N CYS A 55 -31.04 3.77 5.35
CA CYS A 55 -30.06 4.20 6.35
C CYS A 55 -30.74 4.20 7.73
N SER A 56 -30.54 3.12 8.49
CA SER A 56 -30.83 3.09 9.92
C SER A 56 -29.81 3.95 10.66
N GLU A 57 -30.26 5.10 11.16
CA GLU A 57 -29.70 5.69 12.37
C GLU A 57 -30.03 4.76 13.54
N GLU A 58 -29.03 4.19 14.21
CA GLU A 58 -29.14 3.93 15.65
C GLU A 58 -27.78 3.69 16.30
N TYR A 59 -27.41 4.63 17.18
CA TYR A 59 -26.55 4.38 18.31
C TYR A 59 -27.29 3.44 19.27
N ALA A 60 -26.82 2.21 19.43
CA ALA A 60 -26.71 1.47 20.70
C ALA A 60 -26.70 -0.05 20.48
N GLN A 61 -25.93 -0.73 21.34
CA GLN A 61 -25.91 -2.18 21.62
C GLN A 61 -25.06 -3.08 20.70
N GLN A 62 -23.81 -3.24 21.13
CA GLN A 62 -23.15 -4.52 21.41
C GLN A 62 -24.06 -5.77 21.36
N SER A 63 -23.92 -6.62 20.33
CA SER A 63 -23.94 -8.09 20.44
C SER A 63 -23.76 -8.78 19.08
N SER A 64 -22.74 -9.65 18.98
CA SER A 64 -22.67 -10.93 18.25
C SER A 64 -23.20 -11.03 16.81
N ASN A 65 -22.31 -11.26 15.83
CA ASN A 65 -22.20 -12.54 15.08
C ASN A 65 -21.34 -12.41 13.79
N ASN A 66 -20.63 -13.50 13.49
CA ASN A 66 -19.61 -13.68 12.45
C ASN A 66 -20.11 -13.51 10.99
N ALA A 67 -19.31 -12.89 10.13
CA ALA A 67 -18.88 -13.39 8.80
C ALA A 67 -17.92 -12.39 8.11
N PRO A 68 -16.98 -12.85 7.24
CA PRO A 68 -15.80 -12.09 6.85
C PRO A 68 -16.01 -11.29 5.56
N GLY A 69 -15.61 -10.03 5.54
CA GLY A 69 -15.69 -9.18 4.35
C GLY A 69 -14.71 -8.02 4.43
N GLU A 70 -13.62 -8.14 3.67
CA GLU A 70 -12.67 -7.10 3.25
C GLU A 70 -12.31 -6.00 4.25
N THR A 71 -11.16 -6.18 4.90
CA THR A 71 -10.40 -5.12 5.58
C THR A 71 -10.04 -4.02 4.58
N GLN A 72 -10.92 -3.04 4.41
CA GLN A 72 -10.57 -1.77 3.79
C GLN A 72 -9.57 -1.09 4.73
N PRO A 73 -8.37 -0.69 4.28
CA PRO A 73 -7.43 0.04 5.11
C PRO A 73 -8.02 1.42 5.38
N SER A 74 -8.76 1.54 6.49
CA SER A 74 -9.16 2.84 7.01
C SER A 74 -7.88 3.62 7.27
N GLY A 75 -7.74 4.81 6.71
CA GLY A 75 -6.63 5.74 6.99
C GLY A 75 -6.60 6.26 8.44
N ASP A 76 -7.18 5.53 9.38
CA ASP A 76 -7.13 5.78 10.83
C ASP A 76 -5.80 5.18 11.36
N PRO A 77 -4.94 5.98 12.03
CA PRO A 77 -3.67 5.47 12.55
C PRO A 77 -3.87 4.33 13.55
N SER A 78 -4.99 4.32 14.28
CA SER A 78 -5.33 3.23 15.22
C SER A 78 -5.56 1.91 14.50
N SER A 79 -6.24 1.93 13.34
CA SER A 79 -6.46 0.73 12.53
C SER A 79 -5.18 0.19 11.91
N LYS A 80 -4.28 1.07 11.43
CA LYS A 80 -2.98 0.63 10.90
C LYS A 80 -2.10 0.02 11.99
N LEU A 81 -2.05 0.66 13.16
CA LEU A 81 -1.31 0.12 14.30
C LEU A 81 -1.85 -1.26 14.71
N GLN A 82 -3.17 -1.42 14.79
CA GLN A 82 -3.79 -2.69 15.14
C GLN A 82 -3.45 -3.79 14.11
N ALA A 83 -3.42 -3.46 12.81
CA ALA A 83 -3.02 -4.40 11.77
C ALA A 83 -1.54 -4.83 11.92
N LEU A 84 -0.66 -3.89 12.26
CA LEU A 84 0.76 -4.16 12.52
C LEU A 84 0.91 -5.07 13.75
N GLU A 85 0.22 -4.76 14.85
CA GLU A 85 0.27 -5.56 16.07
C GLU A 85 -0.24 -6.99 15.84
N ALA A 86 -1.32 -7.16 15.07
CA ALA A 86 -1.82 -8.47 14.66
C ALA A 86 -0.78 -9.27 13.85
N ALA A 87 0.02 -8.58 13.02
CA ALA A 87 1.15 -9.15 12.29
C ALA A 87 2.41 -9.40 13.15
N GLY A 88 2.38 -9.08 14.45
CA GLY A 88 3.54 -9.19 15.33
C GLY A 88 4.51 -8.02 15.20
N ILE A 89 4.08 -6.88 14.68
CA ILE A 89 4.87 -5.65 14.60
C ILE A 89 4.31 -4.70 15.66
N GLY A 90 4.98 -4.61 16.80
CA GLY A 90 4.55 -3.78 17.93
C GLY A 90 4.81 -2.29 17.67
N ARG A 91 4.14 -1.42 18.44
CA ARG A 91 4.32 0.03 18.32
C ARG A 91 5.75 0.51 18.62
N GLY A 92 6.39 -0.03 19.66
CA GLY A 92 7.59 0.60 20.21
C GLY A 92 7.30 1.98 20.81
N ALA A 93 8.27 2.88 20.69
CA ALA A 93 8.26 4.23 21.27
C ALA A 93 7.67 5.33 20.36
N ILE A 94 7.01 4.97 19.24
CA ILE A 94 6.41 5.97 18.34
C ILE A 94 5.06 6.49 18.83
N GLN A 95 4.74 7.71 18.42
CA GLN A 95 3.38 8.24 18.51
C GLN A 95 2.52 7.66 17.37
N ALA A 96 1.23 7.40 17.64
CA ALA A 96 0.36 6.73 16.68
C ALA A 96 0.12 7.54 15.40
N ASP A 97 0.10 8.87 15.50
CA ASP A 97 -0.05 9.80 14.39
C ASP A 97 1.11 9.71 13.37
N TRP A 98 2.29 9.22 13.78
CA TRP A 98 3.42 9.03 12.87
C TRP A 98 3.11 8.03 11.76
N LEU A 99 2.27 7.02 12.01
CA LEU A 99 1.86 6.04 11.00
C LEU A 99 1.06 6.63 9.83
N ASN A 100 0.59 7.88 9.97
CA ASN A 100 -0.11 8.64 8.94
C ASN A 100 0.59 9.96 8.57
N ASN A 101 1.76 10.23 9.14
CA ASN A 101 2.52 11.43 8.85
C ASN A 101 3.37 11.22 7.60
N GLU A 102 3.00 11.84 6.48
CA GLU A 102 3.72 11.79 5.19
C GLU A 102 5.17 12.32 5.26
N TYR A 103 5.47 13.14 6.26
CA TYR A 103 6.84 13.62 6.53
C TYR A 103 7.67 12.65 7.36
N SER A 104 7.14 11.45 7.63
CA SER A 104 7.84 10.39 8.34
C SER A 104 7.90 9.13 7.47
N PRO A 105 8.86 8.21 7.72
CA PRO A 105 8.96 6.96 6.96
C PRO A 105 7.88 5.93 7.36
N TYR A 106 7.23 6.13 8.52
CA TYR A 106 6.35 5.16 9.15
C TYR A 106 5.12 4.74 8.33
N PRO A 107 4.43 5.62 7.58
CA PRO A 107 3.32 5.20 6.74
C PRO A 107 3.78 4.20 5.67
N PHE A 108 4.91 4.48 5.02
CA PHE A 108 5.42 3.70 3.90
C PHE A 108 6.03 2.38 4.36
N ILE A 109 6.83 2.41 5.43
CA ILE A 109 7.41 1.20 6.03
C ILE A 109 6.31 0.33 6.65
N GLY A 110 5.35 0.92 7.35
CA GLY A 110 4.22 0.19 7.93
C GLY A 110 3.40 -0.55 6.87
N ASP A 111 3.04 0.14 5.78
CA ASP A 111 2.29 -0.47 4.69
C ASP A 111 3.09 -1.57 3.97
N ALA A 112 4.41 -1.37 3.80
CA ALA A 112 5.29 -2.38 3.21
C ALA A 112 5.42 -3.62 4.11
N LEU A 113 5.53 -3.44 5.43
CA LEU A 113 5.59 -4.55 6.38
C LEU A 113 4.30 -5.38 6.36
N LEU A 114 3.12 -4.73 6.32
CA LEU A 114 1.84 -5.43 6.22
C LEU A 114 1.72 -6.25 4.92
N LYS A 115 2.30 -5.75 3.81
CA LYS A 115 2.38 -6.49 2.54
C LYS A 115 3.39 -7.65 2.61
N LEU A 116 4.51 -7.50 3.31
CA LEU A 116 5.53 -8.54 3.42
C LEU A 116 5.07 -9.75 4.24
N VAL A 117 4.28 -9.51 5.28
CA VAL A 117 3.75 -10.57 6.15
C VAL A 117 2.49 -11.20 5.59
N ASP A 118 1.75 -10.55 4.67
CA ASP A 118 0.55 -11.03 3.95
C ASP A 118 -0.16 -12.26 4.54
N GLY A 119 -1.11 -12.03 5.44
CA GLY A 119 -1.89 -13.09 6.09
C GLY A 119 -1.12 -13.94 7.12
N LYS A 120 0.19 -13.76 7.26
CA LYS A 120 1.04 -14.34 8.31
C LYS A 120 1.27 -13.33 9.43
N ARG A 121 2.07 -13.75 10.41
CA ARG A 121 2.61 -12.90 11.47
C ARG A 121 4.00 -13.36 11.88
N LEU A 122 4.77 -12.47 12.52
CA LEU A 122 6.03 -12.84 13.15
C LEU A 122 5.81 -13.86 14.29
N VAL A 123 6.73 -14.80 14.43
CA VAL A 123 6.70 -15.83 15.49
C VAL A 123 6.80 -15.17 16.87
N ARG A 124 7.65 -14.17 17.00
CA ARG A 124 7.74 -13.26 18.16
C ARG A 124 7.74 -11.82 17.69
N PRO A 125 7.13 -10.89 18.45
CA PRO A 125 6.91 -9.54 17.97
C PRO A 125 8.19 -8.70 17.91
N VAL A 126 8.29 -7.75 16.99
CA VAL A 126 9.37 -6.73 16.99
C VAL A 126 8.75 -5.33 16.92
N PRO A 127 9.33 -4.32 17.54
CA PRO A 127 8.76 -2.98 17.53
C PRO A 127 9.12 -2.23 16.24
N ILE A 128 8.14 -1.53 15.65
CA ILE A 128 8.31 -0.84 14.35
C ILE A 128 9.33 0.29 14.40
N ASP A 129 9.47 0.99 15.52
CA ASP A 129 10.47 2.05 15.70
C ASP A 129 11.90 1.54 15.49
N THR A 130 12.19 0.34 15.99
CA THR A 130 13.50 -0.29 15.89
C THR A 130 13.71 -0.82 14.48
N VAL A 131 12.69 -1.42 13.86
CA VAL A 131 12.76 -1.84 12.44
C VAL A 131 13.05 -0.64 11.54
N VAL A 132 12.37 0.49 11.75
CA VAL A 132 12.60 1.73 11.00
C VAL A 132 14.02 2.26 11.25
N GLY A 133 14.47 2.31 12.50
CA GLY A 133 15.84 2.73 12.83
C GLY A 133 16.90 1.83 12.19
N THR A 134 16.72 0.51 12.22
CA THR A 134 17.60 -0.45 11.55
C THR A 134 17.60 -0.26 10.04
N TYR A 135 16.43 -0.01 9.43
CA TYR A 135 16.30 0.27 8.00
C TYR A 135 17.08 1.53 7.61
N GLU A 136 16.84 2.64 8.29
CA GLU A 136 17.43 3.94 7.98
C GLU A 136 18.93 4.03 8.30
N TYR A 137 19.46 3.08 9.08
CA TYR A 137 20.90 3.02 9.37
C TYR A 137 21.76 2.84 8.11
N GLN A 138 21.23 2.17 7.08
CA GLN A 138 22.00 1.82 5.88
C GLN A 138 21.46 2.44 4.58
N THR A 139 20.32 3.13 4.65
CA THR A 139 19.67 3.75 3.48
C THR A 139 18.89 5.00 3.86
N ALA A 140 18.47 5.78 2.86
CA ALA A 140 17.66 6.97 3.08
C ALA A 140 16.25 6.62 3.56
N SER A 141 15.68 7.49 4.42
CA SER A 141 14.28 7.45 4.84
C SER A 141 13.34 7.53 3.63
N PRO A 142 12.46 6.54 3.41
CA PRO A 142 11.54 6.57 2.28
C PRO A 142 10.49 7.67 2.48
N ARG A 143 10.19 8.41 1.41
CA ARG A 143 9.15 9.45 1.33
C ARG A 143 7.95 9.02 0.50
N SER A 144 7.99 7.82 -0.05
CA SER A 144 6.89 7.21 -0.80
C SER A 144 6.98 5.69 -0.73
N ALA A 145 5.88 5.01 -1.08
CA ALA A 145 5.85 3.55 -1.14
C ALA A 145 6.83 2.97 -2.20
N ALA A 146 7.13 3.74 -3.25
CA ALA A 146 8.05 3.31 -4.30
C ALA A 146 9.53 3.37 -3.87
N GLU A 147 9.84 4.12 -2.81
CA GLU A 147 11.20 4.25 -2.27
C GLU A 147 11.54 3.18 -1.23
N VAL A 148 10.57 2.35 -0.83
CA VAL A 148 10.82 1.28 0.14
C VAL A 148 11.52 0.11 -0.58
N ASP A 149 12.78 -0.12 -0.24
CA ASP A 149 13.52 -1.32 -0.63
C ASP A 149 13.04 -2.51 0.21
N LEU A 150 12.27 -3.40 -0.42
CA LEU A 150 11.66 -4.53 0.26
C LEU A 150 12.69 -5.57 0.75
N GLU A 151 13.81 -5.75 0.05
CA GLU A 151 14.84 -6.69 0.49
C GLU A 151 15.61 -6.12 1.68
N HIS A 152 15.92 -4.82 1.64
CA HIS A 152 16.49 -4.13 2.80
C HIS A 152 15.54 -4.12 4.01
N LEU A 153 14.24 -3.97 3.77
CA LEU A 153 13.23 -4.04 4.83
C LEU A 153 13.15 -5.43 5.46
N LYS A 154 13.19 -6.50 4.67
CA LYS A 154 13.28 -7.88 5.21
C LYS A 154 14.54 -8.07 6.05
N ALA A 155 15.69 -7.63 5.55
CA ALA A 155 16.96 -7.71 6.27
C ALA A 155 16.91 -6.93 7.59
N SER A 156 16.27 -5.75 7.59
CA SER A 156 16.07 -4.93 8.78
C SER A 156 15.22 -5.64 9.83
N VAL A 157 14.11 -6.28 9.43
CA VAL A 157 13.29 -7.09 10.35
C VAL A 157 14.09 -8.26 10.93
N VAL A 158 14.90 -8.95 10.12
CA VAL A 158 15.75 -10.06 10.57
C VAL A 158 16.80 -9.57 11.57
N ALA A 159 17.48 -8.47 11.26
CA ALA A 159 18.47 -7.87 12.14
C ALA A 159 17.84 -7.43 13.48
N THR A 160 16.72 -6.70 13.44
CA THR A 160 15.98 -6.32 14.64
C THR A 160 15.54 -7.54 15.46
N TYR A 161 15.04 -8.59 14.81
CA TYR A 161 14.63 -9.83 15.50
C TYR A 161 15.80 -10.50 16.20
N ASN A 162 16.93 -10.65 15.50
CA ASN A 162 18.14 -11.26 16.05
C ASN A 162 18.69 -10.49 17.22
N GLU A 163 18.76 -9.16 17.12
CA GLU A 163 19.21 -8.29 18.20
C GLU A 163 18.27 -8.35 19.41
N THR A 164 16.95 -8.30 19.16
CA THR A 164 15.93 -8.35 20.21
C THR A 164 15.96 -9.66 20.99
N TYR A 165 16.26 -10.78 20.32
CA TYR A 165 16.10 -12.12 20.89
C TYR A 165 17.41 -12.90 21.09
N GLY A 166 18.56 -12.34 20.72
CA GLY A 166 19.85 -13.03 20.78
C GLY A 166 19.96 -14.20 19.79
N GLU A 167 19.35 -14.07 18.61
CA GLU A 167 19.26 -15.12 17.59
C GLU A 167 20.19 -14.86 16.41
N THR A 168 20.31 -15.83 15.49
CA THR A 168 21.13 -15.74 14.28
C THR A 168 20.37 -16.18 13.02
N GLN A 169 19.11 -15.76 12.90
CA GLN A 169 18.30 -16.02 11.72
C GLN A 169 18.86 -15.24 10.52
N SER A 170 18.90 -15.85 9.33
CA SER A 170 19.31 -15.18 8.09
C SER A 170 18.16 -15.05 7.08
N ASP A 171 17.03 -15.71 7.35
CA ASP A 171 15.88 -15.76 6.46
C ASP A 171 14.65 -15.14 7.13
N PHE A 172 14.05 -14.16 6.46
CA PHE A 172 12.80 -13.55 6.88
C PHE A 172 11.65 -14.57 6.97
N GLN A 173 11.59 -15.56 6.08
CA GLN A 173 10.50 -16.55 6.11
C GLN A 173 10.55 -17.43 7.37
N ALA A 174 11.74 -17.67 7.92
CA ALA A 174 11.91 -18.42 9.18
C ALA A 174 11.27 -17.69 10.39
N LEU A 175 11.03 -16.38 10.26
CA LEU A 175 10.39 -15.56 11.29
C LEU A 175 8.86 -15.57 11.21
N LEU A 176 8.27 -16.20 10.18
CA LEU A 176 6.83 -16.14 9.94
C LEU A 176 6.10 -17.41 10.37
N ARG A 177 4.87 -17.23 10.83
CA ARG A 177 3.89 -18.30 11.07
C ARG A 177 2.51 -17.90 10.57
N ALA A 178 1.64 -18.90 10.36
CA ALA A 178 0.24 -18.66 10.08
C ALA A 178 -0.40 -17.80 11.20
N ARG A 179 -1.32 -16.91 10.79
CA ARG A 179 -2.03 -16.03 11.73
C ARG A 179 -3.09 -16.80 12.51
#